data_AF-A0A963LC71-F1
#
_entry.id   AF-A0A963LC71-F1
#
_cell.length_a   1.000
_cell.length_b   1.000
_cell.length_c   1.000
_cell.angle_alpha   90.00
_cell.angle_beta   90.00
_cell.angle_gamma   90.00
#
_symmetry.space_group_name_H-M   'P 1'
#
loop_
_entity.id
_entity.type
_entity.pdbx_description
1 polymer ?
#
loop_
_entity_poly.entity_id
_entity_poly.type
_entity_poly.pdbx_seq_one_letter_code
_entity_poly.pdbx_strand_id
1 'polypeptide(L)' 'MIRFASLGSGSKGNALLVQSGQTRLLVDCGFGPRELARRLARLGVVPEQLDAVLVTHEHSDHIAGLAALVR' A
#
# COMPACT_ATOMS: atom_id res chain seq x y z
N MET A 1 19.16 0.00 -5.42
CA MET A 1 18.91 0.75 -4.17
C MET A 1 17.46 0.49 -3.78
N ILE A 2 17.20 0.17 -2.52
CA ILE A 2 15.84 -0.05 -1.99
C ILE A 2 15.33 1.27 -1.42
N ARG A 3 14.07 1.62 -1.69
CA ARG A 3 13.40 2.81 -1.17
C ARG A 3 12.17 2.39 -0.38
N PHE A 4 11.88 3.15 0.68
CA PHE A 4 10.75 2.92 1.57
C PHE A 4 9.96 4.23 1.70
N ALA A 5 8.64 4.14 1.70
CA ALA A 5 7.77 5.27 1.97
C ALA A 5 6.55 4.82 2.78
N SER A 6 6.47 5.29 4.03
CA SER A 6 5.28 5.07 4.86
C SER A 6 4.12 5.89 4.29
N LEU A 7 3.08 5.19 3.83
CA LEU A 7 1.83 5.82 3.41
C LEU A 7 0.95 6.07 4.62
N GLY A 8 1.07 5.28 5.68
CA GLY A 8 0.50 5.56 6.99
C GLY A 8 0.78 4.44 7.99
N SER A 9 0.64 4.79 9.28
CA SER A 9 0.79 3.86 10.39
C SER A 9 -0.16 4.26 11.52
N GLY A 10 -0.93 3.30 12.02
CA GLY A 10 -1.89 3.46 13.12
C GLY A 10 -3.31 2.98 12.77
N SER A 11 -4.24 3.16 13.72
CA SER A 11 -5.59 2.57 13.69
C SER A 11 -6.49 2.98 12.51
N LYS A 12 -6.10 4.03 11.77
CA LYS A 12 -6.84 4.53 10.59
C LYS A 12 -6.36 3.91 9.27
N GLY A 13 -5.36 3.04 9.31
CA GLY A 13 -4.81 2.34 8.15
C GLY A 13 -3.29 2.33 8.15
N ASN A 14 -2.74 1.16 7.84
CA ASN A 14 -1.32 0.90 7.65
C ASN A 14 -1.07 0.56 6.18
N ALA A 15 -0.04 1.19 5.62
CA ALA A 15 0.50 0.82 4.32
C ALA A 15 1.92 1.38 4.17
N LEU A 16 2.84 0.55 3.70
CA LEU A 16 4.22 0.90 3.41
C LEU A 16 4.53 0.53 1.96
N LEU A 17 4.97 1.50 1.18
CA LEU A 17 5.50 1.23 -0.15
C LEU A 17 6.99 0.86 -0.05
N VAL A 18 7.34 -0.30 -0.59
CA VAL A 18 8.73 -0.76 -0.76
C VAL A 18 9.04 -0.82 -2.24
N GLN A 19 10.10 -0.16 -2.67
CA GLN A 19 10.53 -0.16 -4.08
C GLN A 19 11.97 -0.63 -4.22
N SER A 20 12.22 -1.51 -5.18
CA SER A 20 13.57 -1.94 -5.55
C SER A 20 13.63 -2.19 -7.05
N GLY A 21 14.43 -1.39 -7.77
CA GLY A 21 14.46 -1.44 -9.23
C GLY A 21 13.08 -1.12 -9.82
N GLN A 22 12.51 -2.05 -10.59
CA GLN A 22 11.18 -1.92 -11.16
C GLN A 22 10.06 -2.46 -10.25
N THR A 23 10.42 -3.19 -9.19
CA THR A 23 9.46 -3.82 -8.29
C THR A 23 8.92 -2.84 -7.26
N ARG A 24 7.60 -2.85 -7.06
CA ARG A 24 6.84 -2.08 -6.09
C ARG A 24 5.96 -3.04 -5.27
N LEU A 25 6.36 -3.27 -4.04
CA LEU A 25 5.60 -4.06 -3.07
C LEU A 25 4.86 -3.10 -2.14
N LEU A 26 3.55 -3.34 -1.95
CA LEU A 26 2.80 -2.71 -0.88
C LEU A 26 2.79 -3.65 0.32
N VAL A 27 3.29 -3.21 1.47
CA VAL A 27 3.16 -3.92 2.74
C VAL A 27 1.96 -3.34 3.47
N ASP A 28 0.94 -4.17 3.67
CA ASP A 28 -0.39 -3.86 4.16
C ASP A 28 -1.20 -2.89 3.27
N CYS A 29 -2.52 -3.04 3.31
CA CYS A 29 -3.48 -2.27 2.53
C CYS A 29 -4.65 -1.81 3.42
N GLY A 30 -4.35 -1.07 4.48
CA GLY A 30 -5.35 -0.56 5.43
C GLY A 30 -6.25 0.55 4.88
N PHE A 31 -5.86 1.19 3.77
CA PHE A 31 -6.61 2.31 3.18
C PHE A 31 -7.53 1.84 2.05
N GLY A 32 -8.76 2.36 2.03
CA GLY A 32 -9.64 2.20 0.87
C GLY A 32 -9.01 2.76 -0.43
N PRO A 33 -9.52 2.36 -1.61
CA PRO A 33 -8.85 2.55 -2.90
C PRO A 33 -8.57 4.03 -3.23
N ARG A 34 -9.53 4.93 -2.92
CA ARG A 34 -9.36 6.38 -3.13
C ARG A 34 -8.22 6.96 -2.31
N GLU A 35 -8.11 6.54 -1.06
CA GLU A 35 -7.12 7.07 -0.13
C GLU A 35 -5.73 6.48 -0.42
N LEU A 36 -5.65 5.19 -0.75
CA LEU A 36 -4.44 4.55 -1.22
C LEU A 36 -3.89 5.23 -2.48
N ALA A 37 -4.73 5.41 -3.51
CA ALA A 37 -4.36 6.07 -4.75
C ALA A 37 -3.87 7.51 -4.50
N ARG A 38 -4.56 8.27 -3.66
CA ARG A 38 -4.13 9.63 -3.28
C ARG A 38 -2.75 9.64 -2.62
N ARG A 39 -2.46 8.69 -1.74
CA ARG A 39 -1.16 8.60 -1.04
C ARG A 39 -0.03 8.16 -1.96
N LEU A 40 -0.28 7.16 -2.82
CA LEU A 40 0.68 6.71 -3.84
C LEU A 40 0.99 7.82 -4.86
N ALA A 41 -0.02 8.60 -5.27
CA ALA A 41 0.15 9.69 -6.22
C ALA A 41 1.13 10.77 -5.73
N ARG A 42 1.24 11.00 -4.41
CA ARG A 42 2.25 11.92 -3.83
C ARG A 42 3.69 11.45 -4.06
N LEU A 43 3.87 10.17 -4.39
CA LEU A 43 5.15 9.55 -4.71
C LEU A 43 5.30 9.28 -6.23
N GLY A 44 4.35 9.74 -7.05
CA GLY A 44 4.33 9.47 -8.50
C GLY A 44 4.04 8.01 -8.84
N VAL A 45 3.34 7.28 -7.96
CA VAL A 45 2.95 5.88 -8.15
C VAL A 45 1.43 5.79 -8.27
N VAL A 46 0.94 4.91 -9.13
CA VAL A 46 -0.48 4.54 -9.23
C VAL A 46 -0.68 3.09 -8.77
N PRO A 47 -1.87 2.71 -8.24
CA PRO A 47 -2.11 1.36 -7.73
C PRO A 47 -1.77 0.24 -8.72
N GLU A 48 -1.99 0.46 -10.02
CA GLU A 48 -1.77 -0.49 -11.11
C GLU A 48 -0.27 -0.80 -11.34
N GLN A 49 0.63 -0.01 -10.74
CA GLN A 49 2.08 -0.25 -10.81
C GLN A 49 2.60 -1.13 -9.66
N LEU A 50 1.74 -1.52 -8.71
CA LEU A 50 2.10 -2.44 -7.63
C LEU A 50 2.18 -3.86 -8.20
N ASP A 51 3.28 -4.54 -7.90
CA ASP A 51 3.50 -5.91 -8.36
C ASP A 51 2.94 -6.94 -7.39
N ALA A 52 2.87 -6.60 -6.10
CA ALA A 52 2.37 -7.47 -5.06
C ALA A 52 1.90 -6.67 -3.83
N VAL A 53 1.09 -7.34 -3.03
CA VAL A 53 0.69 -6.89 -1.69
C VAL A 53 1.12 -7.96 -0.68
N LEU A 54 1.90 -7.57 0.31
CA LEU A 54 2.27 -8.41 1.46
C LEU A 54 1.44 -7.97 2.66
N VAL A 55 0.59 -8.86 3.17
CA VAL A 55 -0.18 -8.61 4.39
C VAL A 55 0.59 -9.17 5.58
N THR A 56 0.80 -8.35 6.60
CA THR A 56 1.51 -8.76 7.81
C THR A 56 0.62 -9.60 8.73
N HIS A 57 -0.63 -9.20 8.92
CA HIS A 57 -1.67 -9.89 9.71
C HIS A 57 -3.06 -9.36 9.36
N GLU A 58 -4.11 -10.00 9.88
CA GLU A 58 -5.50 -9.88 9.45
C GLU A 58 -6.33 -8.79 10.16
N HIS A 59 -5.69 -7.86 10.87
CA HIS A 59 -6.43 -6.76 11.49
C HIS A 59 -6.97 -5.77 10.46
N SER A 60 -8.13 -5.19 10.75
CA SER A 60 -8.86 -4.34 9.81
C SER A 60 -8.05 -3.13 9.31
N ASP A 61 -7.22 -2.53 10.16
CA ASP A 61 -6.34 -1.43 9.81
C ASP A 61 -5.16 -1.84 8.91
N HIS A 62 -5.01 -3.13 8.60
CA HIS A 62 -4.04 -3.66 7.64
C HIS A 62 -4.69 -4.20 6.36
N ILE A 63 -5.96 -4.65 6.41
CA ILE A 63 -6.61 -5.34 5.28
C ILE A 63 -7.88 -4.66 4.74
N ALA A 64 -8.39 -3.61 5.36
CA ALA A 64 -9.69 -3.01 4.99
C ALA A 64 -9.77 -2.56 3.52
N GLY A 65 -8.67 -2.14 2.92
CA GLY A 65 -8.58 -1.76 1.52
C GLY A 65 -8.26 -2.90 0.54
N LEU A 66 -7.81 -4.05 1.05
CA LEU A 66 -7.24 -5.12 0.24
C LEU A 66 -8.24 -5.66 -0.77
N ALA A 67 -9.47 -5.92 -0.33
CA ALA A 67 -10.52 -6.49 -1.17
C ALA A 67 -10.90 -5.58 -2.36
N ALA A 68 -10.71 -4.26 -2.25
CA ALA A 68 -10.97 -3.34 -3.35
C ALA A 68 -9.78 -3.19 -4.30
N LEU A 69 -8.56 -3.50 -3.84
CA LEU A 69 -7.33 -3.40 -4.62
C LEU A 69 -7.13 -4.64 -5.53
N VAL A 70 -7.54 -5.82 -5.07
CA VAL A 70 -7.30 -7.10 -5.77
C VAL A 70 -8.45 -7.56 -6.67
N ARG A 71 -9.48 -6.74 -6.86
CA ARG A 71 -10.63 -7.01 -7.75
C ARG A 71 -10.44 -6.30 -9.08
#